data_AF-A0A3A5WC87-F1
#
_entry.id   AF-A0A3A5WC87-F1
#
_cell.length_a   1.000
_cell.length_b   1.000
_cell.length_c   1.000
_cell.angle_alpha   90.00
_cell.angle_beta   90.00
_cell.angle_gamma   90.00
#
_symmetry.space_group_name_H-M   'P 1'
#
loop_
_entity.id
_entity.type
_entity.pdbx_description
1 polymer ?
#
loop_
_entity_poly.entity_id
_entity_poly.type
_entity_poly.pdbx_seq_one_letter_code
_entity_poly.pdbx_strand_id
1 'polypeptide(L)'
;MVGTPLDVVPYIRGVQLVLIGYNGYTKGSRFETDKMVRDEISRAVGRVRNHMQNMFDSQFKANNMDVARVAKQCMEECDYLIEDVRKATSGMEHAFLSGQRSPSNRDLKKLIKHDHEVIDMVTKAVNIANSAEQSLATGDGNSQQMVMQTTQMVTSCRGFFGARANVLAGLKHKKVKK
;
A
#
# COMPACT_ATOMS: atom_id res chain seq x y z
N MET A 1 15.37 19.11 -7.77
CA MET A 1 15.21 17.78 -7.14
C MET A 1 15.96 17.79 -5.82
N VAL A 2 15.25 17.98 -4.71
CA VAL A 2 15.79 17.78 -3.35
C VAL A 2 14.67 17.13 -2.56
N GLY A 3 14.71 15.80 -2.43
CA GLY A 3 13.87 15.12 -1.44
C GLY A 3 14.29 15.62 -0.07
N THR A 4 13.35 16.12 0.72
CA THR A 4 13.72 16.63 2.04
C THR A 4 14.18 15.45 2.92
N PRO A 5 15.19 15.64 3.79
CA PRO A 5 15.72 14.58 4.65
C PRO A 5 14.67 13.94 5.57
N LEU A 6 13.54 14.61 5.80
CA LEU A 6 12.45 14.14 6.65
C LEU A 6 11.58 13.06 5.99
N ASP A 7 11.50 13.00 4.67
CA ASP A 7 10.70 11.99 3.95
C ASP A 7 11.45 10.66 3.79
N VAL A 8 12.78 10.69 3.82
CA VAL A 8 13.66 9.53 3.67
C VAL A 8 13.81 8.74 4.98
N VAL A 9 13.70 9.41 6.13
CA VAL A 9 13.94 8.80 7.45
C VAL A 9 12.86 7.80 7.91
N PRO A 10 11.55 8.05 7.71
CA PRO A 10 10.50 7.06 7.97
C PRO A 10 10.56 5.88 6.99
N TYR A 11 10.96 6.14 5.74
CA TYR A 11 11.08 5.16 4.66
C TYR A 11 12.14 4.10 4.98
N ILE A 12 13.32 4.54 5.45
CA ILE A 12 14.37 3.62 5.90
C ILE A 12 13.93 2.85 7.14
N ARG A 13 13.20 3.47 8.08
CA ARG A 13 12.75 2.77 9.30
C ARG A 13 11.66 1.73 9.05
N GLY A 14 10.69 1.99 8.18
CA GLY A 14 9.65 1.02 7.80
C GLY A 14 10.23 -0.16 7.03
N VAL A 15 11.09 0.12 6.05
CA VAL A 15 11.78 -0.92 5.26
C VAL A 15 12.82 -1.68 6.10
N GLN A 16 13.54 -1.02 7.01
CA GLN A 16 14.41 -1.69 7.98
C GLN A 16 13.62 -2.49 9.01
N LEU A 17 12.46 -2.03 9.50
CA LEU A 17 11.60 -2.83 10.38
C LEU A 17 11.05 -4.07 9.67
N VAL A 18 10.71 -3.96 8.37
CA VAL A 18 10.33 -5.09 7.54
C VAL A 18 11.53 -6.04 7.35
N LEU A 19 12.71 -5.53 6.95
CA LEU A 19 13.89 -6.36 6.71
C LEU A 19 14.47 -7.00 8.01
N ILE A 20 14.46 -6.27 9.13
CA ILE A 20 14.93 -6.73 10.44
C ILE A 20 13.90 -7.66 11.09
N GLY A 21 12.61 -7.35 10.96
CA GLY A 21 11.51 -8.22 11.40
C GLY A 21 11.46 -9.54 10.63
N TYR A 22 11.89 -9.56 9.37
CA TYR A 22 11.99 -10.80 8.58
C TYR A 22 13.23 -11.66 8.90
N ASN A 23 14.31 -11.08 9.43
CA ASN A 23 15.41 -11.86 10.03
C ASN A 23 14.99 -12.51 11.38
N GLY A 24 13.96 -11.99 12.04
CA GLY A 24 13.40 -12.48 13.30
C GLY A 24 12.25 -13.48 13.16
N TYR A 25 12.28 -14.35 12.14
CA TYR A 25 11.24 -15.34 11.83
C TYR A 25 11.17 -16.51 12.86
N THR A 26 11.14 -16.21 14.16
CA THR A 26 10.64 -17.15 15.17
C THR A 26 9.17 -17.43 14.87
N LYS A 27 8.75 -18.69 14.99
CA LYS A 27 7.46 -19.18 14.46
C LYS A 27 6.22 -18.41 14.97
N GLY A 28 6.34 -17.69 16.10
CA GLY A 28 5.29 -16.85 16.68
C GLY A 28 5.19 -15.40 16.16
N SER A 29 6.25 -14.81 15.60
CA SER A 29 6.25 -13.39 15.18
C SER A 29 5.63 -13.14 13.80
N ARG A 30 5.40 -14.20 13.03
CA ARG A 30 5.08 -14.11 11.58
C ARG A 30 3.73 -13.45 11.30
N PHE A 31 2.73 -13.72 12.14
CA PHE A 31 1.41 -13.11 12.04
C PHE A 31 1.47 -11.61 12.37
N GLU A 32 2.26 -11.25 13.38
CA GLU A 32 2.47 -9.87 13.79
C GLU A 32 3.22 -9.09 12.71
N THR A 33 4.31 -9.64 12.15
CA THR A 33 5.04 -9.03 11.03
C THR A 33 4.14 -8.84 9.80
N ASP A 34 3.31 -9.83 9.46
CA ASP A 34 2.35 -9.74 8.36
C ASP A 34 1.32 -8.62 8.59
N LYS A 35 0.82 -8.49 9.83
CA LYS A 35 -0.05 -7.39 10.23
C LYS A 35 0.67 -6.03 10.11
N MET A 36 1.91 -5.92 10.60
CA MET A 36 2.69 -4.68 10.53
C MET A 36 2.90 -4.20 9.09
N VAL A 37 3.15 -5.14 8.15
CA VAL A 37 3.28 -4.82 6.72
C VAL A 37 1.97 -4.27 6.16
N ARG A 38 0.83 -4.90 6.48
CA ARG A 38 -0.48 -4.40 6.07
C ARG A 38 -0.79 -3.03 6.68
N ASP A 39 -0.51 -2.85 7.96
CA ASP A 39 -0.69 -1.58 8.66
C ASP A 39 0.18 -0.47 8.01
N GLU A 40 1.39 -0.79 7.56
CA GLU A 40 2.24 0.14 6.81
C GLU A 40 1.66 0.49 5.44
N ILE A 41 1.11 -0.48 4.70
CA ILE A 41 0.40 -0.21 3.43
C ILE A 41 -0.77 0.73 3.69
N SER A 42 -1.63 0.43 4.67
CA SER A 42 -2.76 1.31 5.04
C SER A 42 -2.30 2.69 5.45
N ARG A 43 -1.21 2.80 6.23
CA ARG A 43 -0.62 4.09 6.62
C ARG A 43 -0.12 4.87 5.41
N ALA A 44 0.52 4.22 4.45
CA ALA A 44 1.02 4.85 3.23
C ALA A 44 -0.12 5.34 2.32
N VAL A 45 -1.18 4.55 2.16
CA VAL A 45 -2.39 4.95 1.43
C VAL A 45 -3.09 6.11 2.14
N GLY A 46 -3.10 6.12 3.47
CA GLY A 46 -3.61 7.24 4.26
C GLY A 46 -2.90 8.57 3.97
N ARG A 47 -1.59 8.54 3.64
CA ARG A 47 -0.88 9.77 3.21
C ARG A 47 -1.39 10.29 1.87
N VAL A 48 -1.63 9.39 0.90
CA VAL A 48 -2.25 9.76 -0.39
C VAL A 48 -3.61 10.41 -0.14
N ARG A 49 -4.45 9.76 0.66
CA ARG A 49 -5.79 10.26 1.03
C ARG A 49 -5.74 11.65 1.65
N ASN A 50 -4.77 11.92 2.53
CA ASN A 50 -4.61 13.23 3.16
C ASN A 50 -4.25 14.33 2.15
N HIS A 51 -3.31 14.07 1.24
CA HIS A 51 -3.01 15.01 0.15
C HIS A 51 -4.26 15.27 -0.71
N MET A 52 -5.02 14.23 -1.05
CA MET A 52 -6.26 14.38 -1.80
C MET A 52 -7.34 15.18 -1.05
N GLN A 53 -7.48 14.96 0.26
CA GLN A 53 -8.39 15.72 1.13
C GLN A 53 -8.02 17.21 1.15
N ASN A 54 -6.74 17.55 1.32
CA ASN A 54 -6.28 18.94 1.31
C ASN A 54 -6.62 19.63 -0.02
N MET A 55 -6.35 18.96 -1.14
CA MET A 55 -6.68 19.48 -2.47
C MET A 55 -8.18 19.62 -2.65
N PHE A 56 -8.98 18.62 -2.24
CA PHE A 56 -10.43 18.68 -2.29
C PHE A 56 -10.96 19.89 -1.53
N ASP A 57 -10.58 20.05 -0.26
CA ASP A 57 -11.07 21.13 0.59
C ASP A 57 -10.66 22.51 0.06
N SER A 58 -9.43 22.64 -0.43
CA SER A 58 -8.90 23.87 -1.02
C SER A 58 -9.66 24.25 -2.30
N GLN A 59 -9.79 23.30 -3.23
CA GLN A 59 -10.41 23.56 -4.54
C GLN A 59 -11.92 23.71 -4.43
N PHE A 60 -12.57 22.98 -3.52
CA PHE A 60 -13.99 23.14 -3.23
C PHE A 60 -14.30 24.55 -2.71
N LYS A 61 -13.50 25.07 -1.77
CA LYS A 61 -13.63 26.46 -1.28
C LYS A 61 -13.39 27.49 -2.37
N ALA A 62 -12.51 27.20 -3.32
CA ALA A 62 -12.24 28.06 -4.47
C ALA A 62 -13.27 27.93 -5.61
N ASN A 63 -14.34 27.15 -5.44
CA ASN A 63 -15.31 26.79 -6.49
C ASN A 63 -14.70 26.11 -7.74
N ASN A 64 -13.48 25.56 -7.61
CA ASN A 64 -12.86 24.77 -8.67
C ASN A 64 -13.30 23.29 -8.55
N MET A 65 -14.48 23.01 -9.09
CA MET A 65 -15.11 21.70 -8.96
C MET A 65 -14.44 20.60 -9.79
N ASP A 66 -13.69 20.96 -10.83
CA ASP A 66 -13.07 19.97 -11.71
C ASP A 66 -12.00 19.18 -10.97
N VAL A 67 -11.08 19.87 -10.30
CA VAL A 67 -10.04 19.25 -9.46
C VAL A 67 -10.64 18.63 -8.19
N ALA A 68 -11.62 19.30 -7.56
CA ALA A 68 -12.24 18.78 -6.36
C ALA A 68 -12.91 17.40 -6.61
N ARG A 69 -13.61 17.22 -7.72
CA ARG A 69 -14.25 15.94 -8.04
C ARG A 69 -13.24 14.81 -8.23
N VAL A 70 -12.17 15.02 -8.99
CA VAL A 70 -11.15 13.97 -9.18
C VAL A 70 -10.38 13.67 -7.88
N ALA A 71 -10.12 14.69 -7.04
CA ALA A 71 -9.50 14.46 -5.73
C ALA A 71 -10.39 13.59 -4.84
N LYS A 72 -11.70 13.88 -4.81
CA LYS A 72 -12.68 13.06 -4.08
C LYS A 72 -12.72 11.61 -4.58
N GLN A 73 -12.72 11.40 -5.90
CA GLN A 73 -12.66 10.05 -6.47
C GLN A 73 -11.40 9.30 -6.02
N CYS A 74 -10.25 9.97 -6.00
CA CYS A 74 -9.01 9.38 -5.52
C CYS A 74 -9.08 8.99 -4.03
N MET A 75 -9.75 9.80 -3.20
CA MET A 75 -9.99 9.47 -1.79
C MET A 75 -10.81 8.20 -1.64
N GLU A 76 -11.87 8.03 -2.43
CA GLU A 76 -12.71 6.82 -2.41
C GLU A 76 -11.90 5.57 -2.77
N GLU A 77 -11.02 5.65 -3.78
CA GLU A 77 -10.11 4.54 -4.12
C GLU A 77 -9.09 4.23 -3.02
N CYS A 78 -8.60 5.26 -2.32
CA CYS A 78 -7.75 5.07 -1.14
C CYS A 78 -8.50 4.33 -0.02
N ASP A 79 -9.75 4.73 0.25
CA ASP A 79 -10.59 4.12 1.27
C ASP A 79 -10.90 2.65 0.92
N TYR A 80 -11.17 2.34 -0.35
CA TYR A 80 -11.34 0.95 -0.81
C TYR A 80 -10.07 0.11 -0.65
N LEU A 81 -8.90 0.65 -0.99
CA LEU A 81 -7.63 -0.05 -0.81
C LEU A 81 -7.34 -0.31 0.67
N ILE A 82 -7.56 0.69 1.54
CA ILE A 82 -7.38 0.53 2.99
C ILE A 82 -8.28 -0.59 3.52
N GLU A 83 -9.53 -0.64 3.06
CA GLU A 83 -10.47 -1.67 3.49
C GLU A 83 -10.11 -3.07 2.98
N ASP A 84 -9.63 -3.19 1.74
CA ASP A 84 -9.12 -4.45 1.18
C ASP A 84 -7.90 -4.95 1.97
N VAL A 85 -6.98 -4.06 2.34
CA VAL A 85 -5.82 -4.37 3.18
C VAL A 85 -6.25 -4.80 4.57
N ARG A 86 -7.20 -4.11 5.18
CA ARG A 86 -7.73 -4.44 6.51
C ARG A 86 -8.40 -5.81 6.54
N LYS A 87 -9.14 -6.18 5.48
CA LYS A 87 -9.86 -7.46 5.35
C LYS A 87 -8.97 -8.61 4.83
N ALA A 88 -7.76 -8.33 4.39
CA ALA A 88 -6.89 -9.34 3.82
C ALA A 88 -6.53 -10.44 4.85
N THR A 89 -6.70 -11.69 4.45
CA THR A 89 -6.36 -12.85 5.29
C THR A 89 -4.87 -12.91 5.57
N SER A 90 -4.49 -13.36 6.77
CA SER A 90 -3.12 -13.76 7.03
C SER A 90 -2.86 -15.14 6.38
N GLY A 91 -1.71 -15.30 5.72
CA GLY A 91 -1.29 -16.59 5.17
C GLY A 91 -0.78 -17.58 6.21
N MET A 92 -0.82 -17.18 7.50
CA MET A 92 0.00 -17.74 8.57
C MET A 92 -0.83 -18.40 9.67
N GLU A 93 -2.14 -18.54 9.48
CA GLU A 93 -3.01 -19.28 10.40
C GLU A 93 -2.62 -20.76 10.39
N HIS A 94 -2.01 -21.20 11.49
CA HIS A 94 -1.84 -22.61 11.80
C HIS A 94 -3.21 -23.20 12.10
N ALA A 95 -3.92 -23.68 11.07
CA ALA A 95 -5.05 -24.53 11.35
C ALA A 95 -4.52 -25.94 11.65
N PHE A 96 -4.22 -26.15 12.94
CA PHE A 96 -3.92 -27.43 13.59
C PHE A 96 -4.93 -28.54 13.18
N LEU A 97 -6.13 -28.15 12.76
CA LEU A 97 -7.22 -29.02 12.29
C LEU A 97 -7.45 -28.98 10.76
N SER A 98 -6.77 -28.15 9.97
CA SER A 98 -7.03 -27.99 8.51
C SER A 98 -6.22 -28.87 7.58
N GLY A 99 -5.19 -29.57 8.10
CA GLY A 99 -4.24 -30.29 7.25
C GLY A 99 -3.39 -29.40 6.32
N GLN A 100 -3.43 -28.07 6.46
CA GLN A 100 -2.61 -27.15 5.66
C GLN A 100 -1.12 -27.25 6.03
N ARG A 101 -0.27 -27.21 5.00
CA ARG A 101 1.18 -27.18 5.18
C ARG A 101 1.59 -25.81 5.72
N SER A 102 2.52 -25.78 6.67
CA SER A 102 3.20 -24.53 7.05
C SER A 102 3.95 -23.93 5.84
N PRO A 103 3.90 -22.60 5.62
CA PRO A 103 4.61 -21.94 4.53
C PRO A 103 6.12 -22.23 4.54
N SER A 104 6.71 -22.48 3.37
CA SER A 104 8.16 -22.67 3.24
C SER A 104 8.91 -21.33 3.18
N ASN A 105 10.23 -21.32 3.40
CA ASN A 105 11.03 -20.09 3.26
C ASN A 105 10.94 -19.46 1.87
N ARG A 106 10.81 -20.28 0.82
CA ARG A 106 10.64 -19.79 -0.57
C ARG A 106 9.30 -19.09 -0.75
N ASP A 107 8.26 -19.64 -0.14
CA ASP A 107 6.91 -19.12 -0.19
C ASP A 107 6.82 -17.77 0.53
N LEU A 108 7.46 -17.68 1.69
CA LEU A 108 7.59 -16.45 2.45
C LEU A 108 8.34 -15.37 1.67
N LYS A 109 9.44 -15.72 0.98
CA LYS A 109 10.15 -14.77 0.10
C LYS A 109 9.28 -14.20 -1.02
N LYS A 110 8.34 -14.99 -1.56
CA LYS A 110 7.41 -14.50 -2.58
C LYS A 110 6.41 -13.50 -2.01
N LEU A 111 5.87 -13.79 -0.82
CA LEU A 111 4.96 -12.89 -0.13
C LEU A 111 5.66 -11.56 0.22
N ILE A 112 6.87 -11.63 0.80
CA ILE A 112 7.70 -10.45 1.10
C ILE A 112 7.92 -9.60 -0.14
N LYS A 113 8.32 -10.23 -1.24
CA LYS A 113 8.60 -9.52 -2.49
C LYS A 113 7.34 -8.83 -3.02
N HIS A 114 6.20 -9.53 -2.99
CA HIS A 114 4.92 -8.98 -3.42
C HIS A 114 4.51 -7.79 -2.55
N ASP A 115 4.52 -7.93 -1.23
CA ASP A 115 4.15 -6.84 -0.32
C ASP A 115 5.12 -5.64 -0.43
N HIS A 116 6.41 -5.89 -0.66
CA HIS A 116 7.39 -4.83 -0.92
C HIS A 116 7.07 -4.05 -2.20
N GLU A 117 6.74 -4.75 -3.30
CA GLU A 117 6.33 -4.12 -4.55
C GLU A 117 5.04 -3.30 -4.37
N VAL A 118 4.09 -3.75 -3.54
CA VAL A 118 2.90 -2.96 -3.17
C VAL A 118 3.30 -1.67 -2.46
N ILE A 119 4.18 -1.73 -1.44
CA ILE A 119 4.66 -0.55 -0.70
C ILE A 119 5.35 0.45 -1.64
N ASP A 120 6.16 -0.04 -2.58
CA ASP A 120 6.82 0.81 -3.58
C ASP A 120 5.80 1.51 -4.49
N MET A 121 4.74 0.82 -4.91
CA MET A 121 3.67 1.42 -5.71
C MET A 121 2.92 2.51 -4.94
N VAL A 122 2.56 2.26 -3.67
CA VAL A 122 1.90 3.28 -2.84
C VAL A 122 2.83 4.47 -2.60
N THR A 123 4.12 4.23 -2.39
CA THR A 123 5.10 5.32 -2.20
C THR A 123 5.17 6.21 -3.44
N LYS A 124 5.16 5.63 -4.65
CA LYS A 124 5.08 6.40 -5.89
C LYS A 124 3.79 7.21 -5.96
N ALA A 125 2.65 6.63 -5.56
CA ALA A 125 1.38 7.37 -5.48
C ALA A 125 1.46 8.57 -4.52
N VAL A 126 2.08 8.40 -3.34
CA VAL A 126 2.28 9.49 -2.37
C VAL A 126 3.11 10.62 -2.99
N ASN A 127 4.20 10.30 -3.69
CA ASN A 127 5.05 11.31 -4.31
C ASN A 127 4.28 12.10 -5.39
N ILE A 128 3.48 11.42 -6.22
CA ILE A 128 2.65 12.08 -7.23
C ILE A 128 1.59 12.97 -6.56
N ALA A 129 0.93 12.47 -5.51
CA ALA A 129 -0.07 13.22 -4.74
C ALA A 129 0.51 14.50 -4.12
N ASN A 130 1.69 14.39 -3.52
CA ASN A 130 2.41 15.52 -2.94
C ASN A 130 2.75 16.57 -4.01
N SER A 131 3.26 16.13 -5.16
CA SER A 131 3.56 17.03 -6.27
C SER A 131 2.31 17.64 -6.92
N ALA A 132 1.17 16.94 -6.92
CA ALA A 132 -0.12 17.48 -7.36
C ALA A 132 -0.58 18.63 -6.43
N GLU A 133 -0.49 18.44 -5.12
CA GLU A 133 -0.82 19.47 -4.13
C GLU A 133 0.13 20.67 -4.24
N GLN A 134 1.42 20.43 -4.42
CA GLN A 134 2.40 21.50 -4.66
C GLN A 134 2.08 22.27 -5.95
N SER A 135 1.76 21.59 -7.04
CA SER A 135 1.39 22.20 -8.32
C SER A 135 0.13 23.07 -8.20
N LEU A 136 -0.83 22.68 -7.36
CA LEU A 136 -1.99 23.53 -7.05
C LEU A 136 -1.57 24.79 -6.29
N ALA A 137 -0.65 24.67 -5.33
CA ALA A 137 -0.20 25.81 -4.53
C ALA A 137 0.62 26.81 -5.36
N THR A 138 1.38 26.35 -6.35
CA THR A 138 2.22 27.20 -7.22
C THR A 138 1.49 27.71 -8.46
N GLY A 139 0.36 27.10 -8.84
CA GLY A 139 -0.40 27.48 -10.02
C GLY A 139 0.16 26.91 -11.34
N ASP A 140 0.99 25.87 -11.29
CA ASP A 140 1.69 25.29 -12.45
C ASP A 140 0.76 24.51 -13.42
N GLY A 141 -0.56 24.55 -13.22
CA GLY A 141 -1.60 24.09 -14.17
C GLY A 141 -1.70 22.58 -14.43
N ASN A 142 -0.77 21.76 -13.92
CA ASN A 142 -0.73 20.31 -14.18
C ASN A 142 -1.41 19.46 -13.09
N SER A 143 -1.94 20.09 -12.05
CA SER A 143 -2.47 19.41 -10.87
C SER A 143 -3.53 18.36 -11.18
N GLN A 144 -4.52 18.66 -12.03
CA GLN A 144 -5.61 17.74 -12.36
C GLN A 144 -5.10 16.43 -12.97
N GLN A 145 -4.15 16.52 -13.91
CA GLN A 145 -3.54 15.34 -14.54
C GLN A 145 -2.77 14.52 -13.50
N MET A 146 -2.07 15.16 -12.56
CA MET A 146 -1.36 14.47 -11.48
C MET A 146 -2.32 13.79 -10.49
N VAL A 147 -3.49 14.37 -10.21
CA VAL A 147 -4.56 13.72 -9.44
C VAL A 147 -5.04 12.44 -10.14
N MET A 148 -5.27 12.51 -11.45
CA MET A 148 -5.69 11.35 -12.24
C MET A 148 -4.62 10.26 -12.27
N GLN A 149 -3.35 10.64 -12.42
CA GLN A 149 -2.22 9.69 -12.34
C GLN A 149 -2.10 9.05 -10.95
N THR A 150 -2.32 9.83 -9.89
CA THR A 150 -2.37 9.30 -8.52
C THR A 150 -3.48 8.28 -8.38
N THR A 151 -4.68 8.59 -8.88
CA THR A 151 -5.84 7.70 -8.87
C THR A 151 -5.54 6.39 -9.60
N GLN A 152 -4.96 6.47 -10.80
CA GLN A 152 -4.55 5.30 -11.57
C GLN A 152 -3.52 4.46 -10.82
N MET A 153 -2.57 5.08 -10.12
CA MET A 153 -1.58 4.36 -9.32
C MET A 153 -2.22 3.65 -8.13
N VAL A 154 -3.17 4.29 -7.44
CA VAL A 154 -3.91 3.69 -6.32
C VAL A 154 -4.75 2.50 -6.78
N THR A 155 -5.48 2.63 -7.90
CA THR A 155 -6.29 1.52 -8.44
C THR A 155 -5.40 0.37 -8.92
N SER A 156 -4.27 0.67 -9.56
CA SER A 156 -3.28 -0.33 -9.96
C SER A 156 -2.68 -1.04 -8.74
N CYS A 157 -2.36 -0.29 -7.69
CA CYS A 157 -1.85 -0.82 -6.43
C CYS A 157 -2.87 -1.74 -5.77
N ARG A 158 -4.15 -1.35 -5.76
CA ARG A 158 -5.24 -2.16 -5.24
C ARG A 158 -5.41 -3.47 -6.00
N GLY A 159 -5.40 -3.43 -7.33
CA GLY A 159 -5.43 -4.65 -8.16
C GLY A 159 -4.22 -5.56 -7.89
N PHE A 160 -3.03 -4.98 -7.79
CA PHE A 160 -1.81 -5.73 -7.50
C PHE A 160 -1.81 -6.33 -6.09
N PHE A 161 -2.28 -5.58 -5.09
CA PHE A 161 -2.46 -6.08 -3.72
C PHE A 161 -3.50 -7.20 -3.68
N GLY A 162 -4.59 -7.13 -4.45
CA GLY A 162 -5.58 -8.21 -4.57
C GLY A 162 -4.98 -9.55 -5.02
N ALA A 163 -3.92 -9.52 -5.84
CA ALA A 163 -3.18 -10.72 -6.23
C ALA A 163 -2.46 -11.43 -5.07
N ARG A 164 -2.34 -10.78 -3.89
CA ARG A 164 -1.83 -11.39 -2.66
C ARG A 164 -2.60 -12.66 -2.29
N ALA A 165 -3.91 -12.70 -2.53
CA ALA A 165 -4.72 -13.91 -2.29
C ALA A 165 -4.22 -15.12 -3.10
N ASN A 166 -3.75 -14.91 -4.33
CA ASN A 166 -3.19 -15.97 -5.18
C ASN A 166 -1.82 -16.42 -4.67
N VAL A 167 -0.98 -15.47 -4.22
CA VAL A 167 0.30 -15.78 -3.58
C VAL A 167 0.06 -16.64 -2.34
N LEU A 168 -0.94 -16.29 -1.53
CA LEU A 168 -1.35 -17.04 -0.34
C LEU A 168 -1.99 -18.40 -0.65
N ALA A 169 -2.83 -18.51 -1.69
CA ALA A 169 -3.44 -19.76 -2.12
C ALA A 169 -2.38 -20.77 -2.59
N GLY A 170 -1.33 -20.28 -3.28
CA GLY A 170 -0.17 -21.09 -3.65
C GLY A 170 0.57 -21.71 -2.46
N LEU A 171 0.39 -21.17 -1.24
CA LEU A 171 0.98 -21.70 -0.01
C LEU A 171 0.22 -22.91 0.55
N LYS A 172 -1.06 -23.05 0.22
CA LYS A 172 -1.98 -24.03 0.82
C LYS A 172 -1.89 -25.44 0.18
N HIS A 173 -1.31 -25.58 -1.01
CA HIS A 173 -1.32 -26.85 -1.74
C HIS A 173 -0.17 -27.80 -1.34
N LYS A 174 -0.53 -28.96 -0.79
CA LYS A 174 0.36 -30.13 -0.66
C LYS A 174 0.54 -30.71 -2.06
N LYS A 175 1.78 -30.77 -2.59
CA LYS A 175 2.06 -31.63 -3.74
C LYS A 175 1.84 -33.07 -3.28
N VAL A 176 0.70 -33.66 -3.65
CA VAL A 176 0.54 -35.10 -3.59
C VAL A 176 1.53 -35.65 -4.62
N LYS A 177 2.64 -36.22 -4.15
CA LYS A 177 3.47 -37.06 -5.02
C LYS A 177 2.59 -38.25 -5.38
N LYS A 178 2.22 -38.37 -6.66
CA LYS A 178 1.80 -39.64 -7.23
C LYS A 178 3.01 -40.56 -7.28
#